data_AF-D1PRH7-F1
#
_entry.id   AF-D1PRH7-F1
#
_cell.length_a   1.000
_cell.length_b   1.000
_cell.length_c   1.000
_cell.angle_alpha   90.00
_cell.angle_beta   90.00
_cell.angle_gamma   90.00
#
_symmetry.space_group_name_H-M   'P 1'
#
loop_
_entity.id
_entity.type
_entity.pdbx_description
1 polymer ?
#
loop_
_entity_poly.entity_id
_entity_poly.type
_entity_poly.pdbx_seq_one_letter_code
_entity_poly.pdbx_strand_id
1 'polypeptide(L)'
;MARRKVTAAPVLPDWAAVDGALRDIRECEHALTELGVDRDRRIDSVKEEYSKMALPLQNRIKKLEGDVKAYADAHRAELTGKSRTLNFGTVGYRISSRLILPASKAAEAIAALKALGRKEFIKTTETLDRAALSRQPVELLNQIGAYIQQRDEFYYDVSGENPEL
;
A
#
# COMPACT_ATOMS: atom_id res chain seq x y z
N MET A 1 29.83 23.28 -36.21
CA MET A 1 30.68 23.26 -34.99
C MET A 1 30.55 21.87 -34.36
N ALA A 2 31.66 21.13 -34.26
CA ALA A 2 31.65 19.77 -33.73
C ALA A 2 31.53 19.79 -32.20
N ARG A 3 30.60 19.00 -31.65
CA ARG A 3 30.41 18.84 -30.21
C ARG A 3 31.62 18.08 -29.65
N ARG A 4 32.56 18.79 -29.03
CA ARG A 4 33.77 18.20 -28.45
C ARG A 4 33.38 17.49 -27.15
N LYS A 5 33.38 16.16 -27.15
CA LYS A 5 33.21 15.35 -25.94
C LYS A 5 34.48 15.49 -25.11
N VAL A 6 34.40 16.16 -23.97
CA VAL A 6 35.45 16.10 -22.94
C VAL A 6 35.26 14.77 -22.24
N THR A 7 35.96 13.73 -22.68
CA THR A 7 36.04 12.46 -21.96
C THR A 7 37.00 12.67 -20.79
N ALA A 8 36.45 12.96 -19.62
CA ALA A 8 37.19 12.82 -18.37
C ALA A 8 37.56 11.34 -18.20
N ALA A 9 38.79 11.08 -17.76
CA ALA A 9 39.22 9.72 -17.43
C ALA A 9 38.32 9.16 -16.31
N PRO A 10 38.00 7.85 -16.31
CA PRO A 10 37.28 7.22 -15.21
C PRO A 10 38.07 7.39 -13.91
N VAL A 11 37.36 7.64 -12.80
CA VAL A 11 37.98 7.81 -11.47
C VAL A 11 38.59 6.50 -10.99
N LEU A 12 37.98 5.36 -11.35
CA LEU A 12 38.51 4.03 -11.07
C LEU A 12 39.53 3.66 -12.16
N PRO A 13 40.81 3.45 -11.82
CA PRO A 13 41.88 3.30 -12.80
C PRO A 13 41.96 1.89 -13.42
N ASP A 14 41.49 0.85 -12.72
CA ASP A 14 41.62 -0.55 -13.14
C ASP A 14 40.51 -1.44 -12.56
N TRP A 15 40.52 -2.71 -12.97
CA TRP A 15 39.54 -3.71 -12.51
C TRP A 15 39.68 -4.08 -11.03
N ALA A 16 40.86 -3.91 -10.42
CA ALA A 16 41.04 -4.14 -8.99
C ALA A 16 40.35 -3.04 -8.17
N ALA A 17 40.40 -1.79 -8.64
CA ALA A 17 39.64 -0.69 -8.06
C ALA A 17 38.13 -0.86 -8.25
N VAL A 18 37.68 -1.45 -9.37
CA VAL A 18 36.27 -1.82 -9.57
C VAL A 18 35.84 -2.94 -8.60
N ASP A 19 36.65 -3.99 -8.42
CA ASP A 19 36.37 -5.05 -7.44
C ASP A 19 36.30 -4.51 -6.01
N GLY A 20 37.22 -3.60 -5.65
CA GLY A 20 37.17 -2.86 -4.39
C GLY A 20 35.87 -2.07 -4.23
N ALA A 21 35.45 -1.33 -5.27
CA ALA A 21 34.19 -0.60 -5.24
C ALA A 21 32.96 -1.53 -5.12
N LEU A 22 32.96 -2.71 -5.77
CA LEU A 22 31.90 -3.70 -5.63
C LEU A 22 31.83 -4.29 -4.22
N ARG A 23 32.98 -4.53 -3.58
CA ARG A 23 33.05 -4.91 -2.16
C ARG A 23 32.46 -3.83 -1.26
N ASP A 24 32.86 -2.58 -1.45
CA ASP A 24 32.35 -1.46 -0.66
C ASP A 24 30.82 -1.31 -0.85
N ILE A 25 30.31 -1.47 -2.08
CA ILE A 25 28.87 -1.48 -2.35
C ILE A 25 28.17 -2.59 -1.55
N ARG A 26 28.72 -3.80 -1.54
CA ARG A 26 28.16 -4.93 -0.78
C ARG A 26 28.11 -4.64 0.72
N GLU A 27 29.18 -4.10 1.28
CA GLU A 27 29.25 -3.71 2.69
C GLU A 27 28.24 -2.61 3.02
N CYS A 28 28.08 -1.62 2.13
CA CYS A 28 27.06 -0.58 2.28
C CYS A 28 25.63 -1.17 2.25
N GLU A 29 25.32 -2.08 1.32
CA GLU A 29 24.02 -2.74 1.23
C GLU A 29 23.69 -3.56 2.48
N HIS A 30 24.70 -4.25 3.03
CA HIS A 30 24.56 -4.97 4.29
C HIS A 30 24.27 -4.02 5.46
N ALA A 31 25.06 -2.96 5.60
CA ALA A 31 24.86 -1.95 6.65
C ALA A 31 23.49 -1.27 6.55
N LEU A 32 23.01 -0.97 5.33
CA LEU A 32 21.67 -0.45 5.09
C LEU A 32 20.58 -1.44 5.53
N THR A 33 20.80 -2.73 5.31
CA THR A 33 19.88 -3.79 5.75
C THR A 33 19.79 -3.84 7.28
N GLU A 34 20.93 -3.83 7.97
CA GLU A 34 20.96 -3.81 9.44
C GLU A 34 20.28 -2.57 10.03
N LEU A 35 20.56 -1.38 9.47
CA LEU A 35 19.89 -0.15 9.84
C LEU A 35 18.38 -0.21 9.58
N GLY A 36 17.96 -0.86 8.49
CA GLY A 36 16.56 -1.11 8.18
C GLY A 36 15.88 -1.96 9.25
N VAL A 37 16.52 -3.05 9.67
CA VAL A 37 16.02 -3.93 10.74
C VAL A 37 15.89 -3.18 12.07
N ASP A 38 16.89 -2.39 12.45
CA ASP A 38 16.86 -1.62 13.70
C ASP A 38 15.81 -0.50 13.67
N ARG A 39 15.62 0.16 12.53
CA ARG A 39 14.53 1.11 12.32
C ARG A 39 13.18 0.43 12.55
N ASP A 40 12.96 -0.74 11.95
CA ASP A 40 11.68 -1.44 12.03
C ASP A 40 11.40 -1.92 13.47
N ARG A 41 12.43 -2.41 14.19
CA ARG A 41 12.34 -2.73 15.63
C ARG A 41 11.94 -1.51 16.48
N ARG A 42 12.50 -0.33 16.19
CA ARG A 42 12.13 0.92 16.90
C ARG A 42 10.69 1.32 16.60
N ILE A 43 10.27 1.23 15.34
CA ILE A 43 8.88 1.51 14.95
C ILE A 43 7.91 0.60 15.72
N ASP A 44 8.22 -0.69 15.80
CA ASP A 44 7.34 -1.64 16.48
C ASP A 44 7.30 -1.41 17.99
N SER A 45 8.44 -1.06 18.60
CA SER A 45 8.50 -0.67 20.02
C SER A 45 7.61 0.55 20.30
N VAL A 46 7.67 1.59 19.44
CA VAL A 46 6.83 2.79 19.56
C VAL A 46 5.34 2.46 19.36
N LYS A 47 5.00 1.59 18.40
CA LYS A 47 3.61 1.13 18.22
C LYS A 47 3.09 0.39 19.45
N GLU A 48 3.92 -0.45 20.06
CA GLU A 48 3.55 -1.22 21.25
C GLU A 48 3.32 -0.29 22.44
N GLU A 49 4.24 0.65 22.68
CA GLU A 49 4.10 1.65 23.75
C GLU A 49 2.85 2.51 23.57
N TYR A 50 2.62 3.02 22.35
CA TYR A 50 1.40 3.75 22.02
C TYR A 50 0.15 2.91 22.30
N SER A 51 0.14 1.63 21.89
CA SER A 51 -1.01 0.75 22.09
C SER A 51 -1.29 0.52 23.58
N LYS A 52 -0.24 0.35 24.41
CA LYS A 52 -0.36 0.24 25.87
C LYS A 52 -0.95 1.49 26.50
N MET A 53 -0.48 2.68 26.09
CA MET A 53 -0.97 3.96 26.61
C MET A 53 -2.38 4.31 26.10
N ALA A 54 -2.69 3.96 24.86
CA ALA A 54 -3.98 4.25 24.24
C ALA A 54 -5.10 3.34 24.77
N LEU A 55 -4.81 2.09 25.12
CA LEU A 55 -5.81 1.13 25.60
C LEU A 55 -6.67 1.63 26.76
N PRO A 56 -6.13 2.18 27.87
CA PRO A 56 -6.95 2.70 28.96
C PRO A 56 -7.82 3.90 28.54
N LEU A 57 -7.32 4.75 27.63
CA LEU A 57 -8.08 5.88 27.10
C LEU A 57 -9.24 5.40 26.22
N GLN A 58 -8.99 4.43 25.33
CA GLN A 58 -10.03 3.82 24.50
C GLN A 58 -11.09 3.12 25.36
N ASN A 59 -10.69 2.42 26.41
CA ASN A 59 -11.61 1.78 27.35
C ASN A 59 -12.46 2.81 28.10
N ARG A 60 -11.85 3.94 28.51
CA ARG A 60 -12.58 5.04 29.14
C ARG A 60 -13.59 5.68 28.20
N ILE A 61 -13.22 5.90 26.94
CA ILE A 61 -14.13 6.41 25.90
C ILE A 61 -15.32 5.45 25.73
N LYS A 62 -15.07 4.16 25.52
CA LYS A 62 -16.13 3.15 25.36
C LYS A 62 -17.07 3.09 26.56
N LYS A 63 -16.53 3.17 27.77
CA LYS A 63 -17.34 3.20 28.99
C LYS A 63 -18.25 4.44 29.01
N LEU A 64 -17.69 5.62 28.77
CA LEU A 64 -18.45 6.87 28.75
C LEU A 64 -19.49 6.89 27.61
N GLU A 65 -19.16 6.35 26.44
CA GLU A 65 -20.13 6.17 25.34
C GLU A 65 -21.31 5.30 25.76
N GLY A 66 -21.04 4.21 26.48
CA GLY A 66 -22.07 3.34 27.07
C GLY A 66 -22.94 4.08 28.08
N ASP A 67 -22.33 4.82 29.00
CA ASP A 67 -23.04 5.59 30.03
C ASP A 67 -23.91 6.70 29.40
N VAL A 68 -23.37 7.45 28.45
CA VAL A 68 -24.10 8.49 27.69
C VAL A 68 -25.28 7.88 26.93
N LYS A 69 -25.07 6.72 26.29
CA LYS A 69 -26.13 6.01 25.58
C LYS A 69 -27.23 5.55 26.53
N ALA A 70 -26.88 4.91 27.66
CA ALA A 70 -27.86 4.43 28.64
C ALA A 70 -28.72 5.60 29.17
N TYR A 71 -28.10 6.75 29.44
CA TYR A 71 -28.81 7.95 29.83
C TYR A 71 -29.73 8.48 28.72
N ALA A 72 -29.23 8.60 27.49
CA ALA A 72 -30.00 9.07 26.34
C ALA A 72 -31.19 8.15 26.01
N ASP A 73 -31.02 6.83 26.16
CA ASP A 73 -32.07 5.83 25.95
C ASP A 73 -33.18 5.97 27.00
N ALA A 74 -32.82 6.18 28.28
CA ALA A 74 -33.79 6.38 29.37
C ALA A 74 -34.56 7.71 29.26
N HIS A 75 -33.92 8.77 28.74
CA HIS A 75 -34.50 10.12 28.64
C HIS A 75 -34.92 10.44 27.20
N ARG A 76 -35.20 9.41 26.39
CA ARG A 76 -35.48 9.59 24.96
C ARG A 76 -36.74 10.42 24.71
N ALA A 77 -37.72 10.36 25.61
CA ALA A 77 -38.94 11.17 25.54
C ALA A 77 -38.68 12.67 25.83
N GLU A 78 -37.60 13.01 26.53
CA GLU A 78 -37.23 14.39 26.87
C GLU A 78 -36.42 15.07 25.77
N LEU A 79 -35.98 14.33 24.76
CA LEU A 79 -35.32 14.89 23.59
C LEU A 79 -36.33 15.67 22.76
N THR A 80 -36.19 17.00 22.74
CA THR A 80 -36.94 17.87 21.84
C THR A 80 -36.45 17.69 20.40
N GLY A 81 -36.97 16.68 19.70
CA GLY A 81 -36.58 16.31 18.34
C GLY A 81 -35.67 15.08 18.28
N LYS A 82 -34.72 15.05 17.33
CA LYS A 82 -33.82 13.89 17.10
C LYS A 82 -32.49 14.00 17.85
N SER A 83 -32.11 15.18 18.32
CA SER A 83 -30.82 15.44 18.96
C SER A 83 -30.88 16.60 19.94
N ARG A 84 -29.99 16.60 20.93
CA ARG A 84 -29.77 17.66 21.91
C ARG A 84 -28.30 18.06 21.92
N THR A 85 -28.05 19.35 21.73
CA THR A 85 -26.71 19.94 21.80
C THR A 85 -26.41 20.37 23.24
N LEU A 86 -25.22 20.02 23.72
CA LEU A 86 -24.66 20.36 25.02
C LEU A 86 -23.36 21.15 24.82
N ASN A 87 -22.76 21.63 25.90
CA ASN A 87 -21.57 22.50 25.85
C ASN A 87 -20.35 21.87 25.15
N PHE A 88 -20.21 20.54 25.20
CA PHE A 88 -19.05 19.80 24.67
C PHE A 88 -19.39 18.82 23.54
N GLY A 89 -20.64 18.83 23.04
CA GLY A 89 -21.04 17.93 21.96
C GLY A 89 -22.55 17.75 21.83
N THR A 90 -22.97 16.88 20.90
CA THR A 90 -24.38 16.63 20.59
C THR A 90 -24.69 15.15 20.74
N VAL A 91 -25.82 14.84 21.39
CA VAL A 91 -26.35 13.47 21.52
C VAL A 91 -27.65 13.37 20.73
N GLY A 92 -27.84 12.31 19.97
CA GLY A 92 -29.06 12.14 19.18
C GLY A 92 -29.15 10.83 18.43
N TYR A 93 -30.34 10.55 17.90
CA TYR A 93 -30.64 9.35 17.12
C TYR A 93 -30.75 9.70 15.65
N ARG A 94 -30.08 8.91 14.80
CA ARG A 94 -30.20 9.00 13.34
C ARG A 94 -30.63 7.65 12.77
N ILE A 95 -31.44 7.71 11.72
CA ILE A 95 -31.75 6.54 10.90
C ILE A 95 -30.63 6.45 9.86
N SER A 96 -29.89 5.34 9.85
CA SER A 96 -28.89 5.05 8.83
C SER A 96 -29.21 3.69 8.19
N SER A 97 -29.38 3.68 6.87
CA SER A 97 -29.47 2.45 6.09
C SER A 97 -28.06 2.06 5.63
N ARG A 98 -27.70 0.78 5.82
CA ARG A 98 -26.48 0.19 5.27
C ARG A 98 -26.87 -1.04 4.46
N LEU A 99 -26.39 -1.13 3.22
CA LEU A 99 -26.45 -2.37 2.46
C LEU A 99 -25.46 -3.35 3.08
N ILE A 100 -25.95 -4.50 3.55
CA ILE A 100 -25.13 -5.57 4.12
C ILE A 100 -25.13 -6.73 3.12
N LEU A 101 -23.97 -7.01 2.56
CA LEU A 101 -23.71 -8.22 1.79
C LEU A 101 -22.55 -8.96 2.46
N PRO A 102 -22.74 -10.20 2.92
CA PRO A 102 -21.64 -11.01 3.41
C PRO A 102 -20.57 -11.18 2.33
N ALA A 103 -19.30 -10.98 2.67
CA ALA A 103 -18.20 -11.10 1.71
C ALA A 103 -18.16 -12.49 1.03
N SER A 104 -18.54 -13.54 1.77
CA SER A 104 -18.67 -14.90 1.24
C SER A 104 -19.69 -15.03 0.10
N LYS A 105 -20.71 -14.17 0.06
CA LYS A 105 -21.76 -14.17 -0.96
C LYS A 105 -21.52 -13.17 -2.08
N ALA A 106 -20.40 -12.45 -2.08
CA ALA A 106 -20.11 -11.45 -3.09
C ALA A 106 -20.01 -12.08 -4.49
N ALA A 107 -19.36 -13.23 -4.62
CA ALA A 107 -19.23 -13.94 -5.90
C ALA A 107 -20.58 -14.46 -6.42
N GLU A 108 -21.39 -15.05 -5.54
CA GLU A 108 -22.75 -15.52 -5.86
C GLU A 108 -23.66 -14.35 -6.26
N ALA A 109 -23.58 -13.21 -5.54
CA ALA A 109 -24.31 -12.00 -5.87
C ALA A 109 -23.89 -11.45 -7.23
N ILE A 110 -22.59 -11.42 -7.53
CA ILE A 110 -22.08 -11.01 -8.86
C ILE A 110 -22.60 -11.97 -9.94
N ALA A 111 -22.61 -13.28 -9.72
CA ALA A 111 -23.12 -14.26 -10.66
C ALA A 111 -24.64 -14.11 -10.90
N ALA A 112 -25.42 -13.92 -9.84
CA ALA A 112 -26.86 -13.67 -9.93
C ALA A 112 -27.15 -12.35 -10.65
N LEU A 113 -26.39 -11.28 -10.37
CA LEU A 113 -26.53 -10.00 -11.07
C LEU A 113 -26.20 -10.11 -12.57
N LYS A 114 -25.19 -10.92 -12.94
CA LYS A 114 -24.90 -11.25 -14.34
C LYS A 114 -26.04 -12.03 -14.99
N ALA A 115 -26.60 -13.02 -14.30
CA ALA A 115 -27.74 -13.82 -14.78
C ALA A 115 -29.03 -12.98 -14.95
N LEU A 116 -29.24 -12.00 -14.08
CA LEU A 116 -30.33 -11.02 -14.15
C LEU A 116 -30.09 -9.90 -15.17
N GLY A 117 -28.93 -9.89 -15.84
CA GLY A 117 -28.55 -8.87 -16.81
C GLY A 117 -28.29 -7.48 -16.22
N ARG A 118 -28.14 -7.38 -14.88
CA ARG A 118 -27.97 -6.13 -14.14
C ARG A 118 -26.49 -5.78 -13.95
N LYS A 119 -25.81 -5.49 -15.06
CA LYS A 119 -24.37 -5.20 -15.09
C LYS A 119 -24.01 -3.83 -14.51
N GLU A 120 -24.98 -2.93 -14.35
CA GLU A 120 -24.80 -1.60 -13.74
C GLU A 120 -24.32 -1.65 -12.28
N PHE A 121 -24.49 -2.79 -11.60
CA PHE A 121 -24.06 -3.00 -10.21
C PHE A 121 -22.70 -3.70 -10.08
N ILE A 122 -22.03 -3.99 -11.20
CA ILE A 122 -20.75 -4.71 -11.23
C ILE A 122 -19.66 -3.77 -11.71
N LYS A 123 -18.69 -3.49 -10.84
CA LYS A 123 -17.49 -2.75 -11.22
C LYS A 123 -16.50 -3.70 -11.91
N THR A 124 -16.27 -3.51 -13.20
CA THR A 124 -15.23 -4.23 -13.95
C THR A 124 -13.95 -3.40 -13.93
N THR A 125 -12.83 -4.02 -13.52
CA THR A 125 -11.49 -3.46 -13.65
C THR A 125 -10.73 -4.28 -14.68
N GLU A 126 -10.35 -3.66 -15.78
CA GLU A 126 -9.49 -4.25 -16.80
C GLU A 126 -8.09 -3.66 -16.66
N THR A 127 -7.10 -4.53 -16.50
CA THR A 127 -5.69 -4.15 -16.43
C THR A 127 -4.93 -4.87 -17.54
N LEU A 128 -4.03 -4.16 -18.21
CA LEU A 128 -3.20 -4.75 -19.24
C LEU A 128 -2.23 -5.77 -18.65
N ASP A 129 -2.25 -6.98 -19.19
CA ASP A 129 -1.21 -7.97 -18.92
C ASP A 129 0.01 -7.67 -19.78
N ARG A 130 0.94 -6.89 -19.21
CA ARG A 130 2.19 -6.51 -19.87
C ARG A 130 3.10 -7.70 -20.15
N ALA A 131 3.06 -8.75 -19.34
CA ALA A 131 3.87 -9.95 -19.52
C ALA A 131 3.36 -10.82 -20.67
N ALA A 132 2.04 -10.90 -20.84
CA ALA A 132 1.45 -11.54 -22.01
C ALA A 132 1.72 -10.73 -23.27
N LEU A 133 1.59 -9.39 -23.21
CA LEU A 133 1.88 -8.50 -24.34
C LEU A 133 3.35 -8.59 -24.78
N SER A 134 4.31 -8.65 -23.86
CA SER A 134 5.73 -8.73 -24.23
C SER A 134 6.12 -10.00 -25.00
N ARG A 135 5.26 -11.02 -25.03
CA ARG A 135 5.46 -12.28 -25.78
C ARG A 135 4.77 -12.28 -27.14
N GLN A 136 4.01 -11.24 -27.46
CA GLN A 136 3.25 -11.16 -28.71
C GLN A 136 4.13 -10.72 -29.89
N PRO A 137 3.74 -11.08 -31.11
CA PRO A 137 4.38 -10.59 -32.33
C PRO A 137 4.41 -9.06 -32.40
N VAL A 138 5.47 -8.52 -32.98
CA VAL A 138 5.74 -7.07 -33.07
C VAL A 138 4.64 -6.35 -33.86
N GLU A 139 4.00 -7.06 -34.80
CA GLU A 139 2.86 -6.56 -35.58
C GLU A 139 1.66 -6.21 -34.69
N LEU A 140 1.33 -7.08 -33.72
CA LEU A 140 0.24 -6.83 -32.77
C LEU A 140 0.61 -5.70 -31.81
N LEU A 141 1.86 -5.67 -31.34
CA LEU A 141 2.36 -4.62 -30.47
C LEU A 141 2.29 -3.25 -31.15
N ASN A 142 2.73 -3.16 -32.40
CA ASN A 142 2.68 -1.93 -33.18
C ASN A 142 1.23 -1.45 -33.42
N GLN A 143 0.29 -2.37 -33.65
CA GLN A 143 -1.14 -2.02 -33.81
C GLN A 143 -1.75 -1.37 -32.56
N ILE A 144 -1.29 -1.75 -31.37
CA ILE A 144 -1.73 -1.16 -30.10
C ILE A 144 -0.82 -0.02 -29.62
N GLY A 145 0.16 0.40 -30.42
CA GLY A 145 1.13 1.44 -30.06
C GLY A 145 2.15 1.02 -29.00
N ALA A 146 2.30 -0.29 -28.74
CA ALA A 146 3.32 -0.83 -27.87
C ALA A 146 4.57 -1.21 -28.68
N TYR A 147 5.74 -1.13 -28.07
CA TYR A 147 7.01 -1.57 -28.67
C TYR A 147 7.94 -2.10 -27.59
N ILE A 148 8.81 -3.03 -27.97
CA ILE A 148 9.85 -3.54 -27.09
C ILE A 148 11.09 -2.67 -27.29
N GLN A 149 11.49 -1.93 -26.26
CA GLN A 149 12.73 -1.16 -26.28
C GLN A 149 13.86 -2.00 -25.69
N GLN A 150 14.78 -2.47 -26.54
CA GLN A 150 16.01 -3.10 -26.08
C GLN A 150 17.08 -2.02 -25.88
N ARG A 151 17.67 -1.98 -24.69
CA ARG A 151 18.82 -1.15 -24.36
C ARG A 151 19.87 -2.02 -23.71
N ASP A 152 21.12 -1.78 -24.10
CA ASP A 152 22.28 -2.31 -23.42
C ASP A 152 22.61 -1.34 -22.27
N GLU A 153 22.20 -1.70 -21.05
CA GLU A 153 22.32 -0.86 -19.85
C GLU A 153 23.33 -1.49 -18.88
N PHE A 154 24.13 -0.64 -18.25
CA PHE A 154 25.10 -1.07 -17.24
C PHE A 154 24.38 -1.73 -16.04
N TYR A 155 24.91 -2.85 -15.57
CA TYR A 155 24.46 -3.54 -14.37
C TYR A 155 25.65 -3.95 -13.50
N TYR A 156 25.41 -4.09 -12.20
CA TYR A 156 26.31 -4.72 -11.25
C TYR A 156 25.49 -5.65 -10.35
N ASP A 157 26.12 -6.71 -9.87
CA ASP A 157 25.52 -7.65 -8.93
C ASP A 157 26.54 -7.99 -7.85
N VAL A 158 26.18 -7.69 -6.60
CA VAL A 158 26.98 -7.95 -5.39
C VAL A 158 26.30 -8.95 -4.45
N SER A 159 25.17 -9.52 -4.88
CA SER A 159 24.31 -10.39 -4.06
C SER A 159 24.90 -11.78 -3.84
N GLY A 160 25.79 -12.24 -4.75
CA GLY A 160 26.73 -13.35 -4.53
C GLY A 160 26.16 -14.58 -3.80
N GLU A 161 25.16 -15.24 -4.39
CA GLU A 161 25.15 -16.71 -4.39
C GLU A 161 26.01 -17.11 -5.58
N ASN A 162 27.20 -17.65 -5.33
CA ASN A 162 28.15 -18.03 -6.38
C ASN A 162 27.53 -19.19 -7.19
N PRO A 163 27.25 -19.06 -8.51
CA PRO A 163 26.68 -20.17 -9.29
C PRO A 163 27.70 -21.28 -9.63
N GLU A 164 28.98 -21.09 -9.31
CA GLU A 164 30.06 -22.01 -9.68
C GLU A 164 30.94 -22.42 -8.46
N LEU A 165 30.29 -22.93 -7.42
CA LEU A 165 30.84 -23.99 -6.56
C LEU A 165 29.79 -25.09 -6.36
#